data_AF-A0A9D8QI16-F1
#
_entry.id   AF-A0A9D8QI16-F1
#
_cell.length_a   1.000
_cell.length_b   1.000
_cell.length_c   1.000
_cell.angle_alpha   90.00
_cell.angle_beta   90.00
_cell.angle_gamma   90.00
#
_symmetry.space_group_name_H-M   'P 1'
#
loop_
_entity.id
_entity.type
_entity.pdbx_description
1 polymer ?
#
loop_
_entity_poly.entity_id
_entity_poly.type
_entity_poly.pdbx_seq_one_letter_code
_entity_poly.pdbx_strand_id
1 'polypeptide(L)'
;MWFPRSEPPPIDYRHPGEAAAIALALERGWVLLCNDRAACSEAAKRVATYVTAPDFIAFLCEHRELTLADAHDRLHAIRAITARQFVEGAEAQLDRLRAVRQRATDLSRRRATASRLP
;
A
#
# COMPACT_ATOMS: atom_id res chain seq x y z
N MET A 1 27.56 26.12 -8.84
CA MET A 1 26.50 26.66 -7.95
C MET A 1 26.38 25.69 -6.78
N TRP A 2 26.87 26.06 -5.60
CA TRP A 2 26.78 25.24 -4.40
C TRP A 2 25.55 25.69 -3.62
N PHE A 3 24.49 24.88 -3.61
CA PHE A 3 23.35 25.15 -2.73
C PHE A 3 23.79 24.77 -1.32
N PRO A 4 23.72 25.66 -0.32
CA PRO A 4 23.83 25.23 1.06
C PRO A 4 22.71 24.19 1.27
N ARG A 5 23.09 23.00 1.75
CA ARG A 5 22.13 22.03 2.28
C ARG A 5 21.54 22.68 3.52
N SER A 6 20.51 23.51 3.35
CA SER A 6 19.66 23.94 4.45
C SER A 6 19.14 22.66 5.07
N GLU A 7 19.50 22.38 6.33
CA GLU A 7 18.88 21.29 7.05
C GLU A 7 17.37 21.48 6.97
N PRO A 8 16.61 20.43 6.58
CA PRO A 8 15.17 20.54 6.53
C PRO A 8 14.67 20.96 7.93
N PRO A 9 13.70 21.87 8.01
CA PRO A 9 13.21 22.34 9.30
C PRO A 9 12.74 21.14 10.13
N PRO A 10 13.00 21.13 11.45
CA PRO A 10 12.67 20.02 12.31
C PRO A 10 11.19 19.66 12.15
N ILE A 11 10.94 18.37 11.98
CA ILE A 11 9.58 17.87 11.91
C ILE A 11 9.04 17.82 13.33
N ASP A 12 8.30 18.85 13.71
CA ASP A 12 7.56 18.91 14.97
C ASP A 12 6.41 17.89 14.91
N TYR A 13 6.76 16.65 15.23
CA TYR A 13 5.84 15.53 15.26
C TYR A 13 6.14 14.66 16.48
N ARG A 14 5.07 14.18 17.11
CA ARG A 14 5.10 13.59 18.45
C ARG A 14 6.01 12.37 18.57
N HIS A 15 6.28 11.67 17.47
CA HIS A 15 7.09 10.46 17.44
C HIS A 15 8.40 10.71 16.68
N PRO A 16 9.56 10.78 17.38
CA PRO A 16 10.83 11.18 16.76
C PRO A 16 11.30 10.22 15.65
N GLY A 17 10.97 8.92 15.76
CA GLY A 17 11.28 7.95 14.71
C GLY A 17 10.51 8.20 13.41
N GLU A 18 9.22 8.51 13.50
CA GLU A 18 8.38 8.83 12.34
C GLU A 18 8.79 10.18 11.73
N ALA A 19 9.11 11.16 12.57
CA ALA A 19 9.66 12.44 12.15
C ALA A 19 10.96 12.25 11.34
N ALA A 20 11.89 11.42 11.83
CA ALA A 20 13.12 11.10 11.10
C ALA A 20 12.85 10.37 9.77
N ALA A 21 11.91 9.42 9.75
CA ALA A 21 11.54 8.71 8.53
C ALA A 21 10.93 9.64 7.46
N ILE A 22 10.05 10.57 7.85
CA ILE A 22 9.48 11.56 6.94
C ILE A 22 10.57 12.49 6.41
N ALA A 23 11.45 12.99 7.28
CA ALA A 23 12.55 13.87 6.89
C ALA A 23 13.49 13.18 5.88
N LEU A 24 13.83 11.92 6.12
CA LEU A 24 14.67 11.14 5.23
C LEU A 24 13.98 10.88 3.88
N ALA A 25 12.68 10.58 3.87
CA ALA A 25 11.93 10.38 2.65
C ALA A 25 11.92 11.65 1.78
N LEU A 26 11.74 12.82 2.39
CA LEU A 26 11.81 14.11 1.71
C LEU A 26 13.21 14.40 1.16
N GLU A 27 14.25 14.19 1.96
CA GLU A 27 15.65 14.43 1.53
C GLU A 27 16.04 13.56 0.33
N ARG A 28 15.59 12.30 0.31
CA ARG A 28 15.99 11.31 -0.70
C ARG A 28 15.01 11.17 -1.85
N GLY A 29 13.86 11.83 -1.80
CA GLY A 29 12.77 11.65 -2.77
C GLY A 29 12.20 10.23 -2.75
N TRP A 30 12.21 9.57 -1.58
CA TRP A 30 11.67 8.22 -1.43
C TRP A 30 10.17 8.24 -1.15
N VAL A 31 9.52 7.11 -1.43
CA VAL A 31 8.14 6.87 -1.02
C VAL A 31 8.13 6.37 0.42
N LEU A 32 7.41 7.08 1.29
CA LEU A 32 7.23 6.68 2.69
C LEU A 32 6.17 5.58 2.82
N LEU A 33 6.52 4.49 3.49
CA LEU A 33 5.54 3.47 3.88
C LEU A 33 4.97 3.81 5.27
N CYS A 34 3.66 4.06 5.37
CA CYS A 34 3.01 4.48 6.62
C CYS A 34 1.87 3.53 7.04
N ASN A 35 1.73 3.33 8.35
CA ASN A 35 0.65 2.50 8.93
C ASN A 35 -0.32 3.32 9.78
N ASP A 36 0.13 4.47 10.28
CA ASP A 36 -0.64 5.35 11.14
C ASP A 36 -1.22 6.55 10.39
N ARG A 37 -2.42 6.97 10.79
CA ARG A 37 -3.12 8.09 10.13
C ARG A 37 -2.43 9.43 10.39
N ALA A 38 -1.92 9.67 11.59
CA ALA A 38 -1.23 10.91 11.92
C ALA A 38 0.08 11.00 11.11
N ALA A 39 0.82 9.89 11.00
CA ALA A 39 2.03 9.82 10.19
C ALA A 39 1.77 10.16 8.71
N CYS A 40 0.76 9.52 8.10
CA CYS A 40 0.42 9.80 6.70
C CYS A 40 -0.09 11.24 6.52
N SER A 41 -0.83 11.80 7.49
CA SER A 41 -1.30 13.18 7.46
C SER A 41 -0.13 14.18 7.50
N GLU A 42 0.86 13.93 8.36
CA GLU A 42 2.07 14.76 8.41
C GLU A 42 2.93 14.65 7.16
N ALA A 43 3.07 13.44 6.61
CA ALA A 43 3.74 13.23 5.33
C ALA A 43 3.06 14.03 4.22
N ALA A 44 1.71 14.00 4.16
CA ALA A 44 0.92 14.75 3.19
C ALA A 44 1.10 16.26 3.31
N LYS A 45 1.06 16.82 4.53
CA LYS A 45 1.27 18.26 4.79
C LYS A 45 2.63 18.75 4.27
N ARG A 46 3.62 17.86 4.23
CA ARG A 46 4.99 18.15 3.82
C ARG A 46 5.28 17.75 2.37
N VAL A 47 4.25 17.35 1.62
CA VAL A 47 4.36 16.93 0.21
C VAL A 47 5.29 15.71 0.03
N ALA A 48 5.44 14.89 1.07
CA ALA A 48 6.12 13.61 0.94
C ALA A 48 5.19 12.63 0.21
N THR A 49 5.71 11.94 -0.80
CA THR A 49 5.00 10.81 -1.41
C THR A 49 4.94 9.69 -0.40
N TYR A 50 3.74 9.16 -0.14
CA TYR A 50 3.55 8.05 0.77
C TYR A 50 2.60 7.00 0.19
N VAL A 51 2.72 5.78 0.72
CA VAL A 51 1.80 4.67 0.49
C VAL A 51 1.53 4.01 1.84
N THR A 52 0.30 3.54 2.05
CA THR A 52 0.01 2.79 3.27
C THR A 52 0.54 1.36 3.15
N ALA A 53 0.98 0.72 4.24
CA ALA A 53 1.39 -0.70 4.10
C ALA A 53 0.27 -1.62 3.62
N PRO A 54 -1.00 -1.45 4.05
CA PRO A 54 -2.11 -2.21 3.47
C PRO A 54 -2.24 -2.03 1.95
N ASP A 55 -2.18 -0.79 1.45
CA ASP A 55 -2.27 -0.52 0.01
C ASP A 55 -1.07 -1.11 -0.75
N PHE A 56 0.12 -1.05 -0.16
CA PHE A 56 1.32 -1.65 -0.73
C PHE A 56 1.21 -3.18 -0.81
N ILE A 57 0.64 -3.84 0.20
CA ILE A 57 0.36 -5.28 0.16
C ILE A 57 -0.65 -5.61 -0.94
N ALA A 58 -1.72 -4.82 -1.07
CA ALA A 58 -2.71 -5.00 -2.13
C ALA A 58 -2.08 -4.83 -3.53
N PHE A 59 -1.22 -3.83 -3.70
CA PHE A 59 -0.46 -3.60 -4.92
C PHE A 59 0.43 -4.81 -5.29
N LEU A 60 1.19 -5.36 -4.34
CA LEU A 60 2.01 -6.55 -4.58
C LEU A 60 1.16 -7.76 -4.98
N CYS A 61 -0.03 -7.91 -4.40
CA CYS A 61 -0.95 -8.99 -4.78
C CYS A 61 -1.51 -8.80 -6.20
N GLU A 62 -1.85 -7.57 -6.57
CA GLU A 62 -2.32 -7.20 -7.91
C GLU A 62 -1.26 -7.56 -8.97
N HIS A 63 0.00 -7.21 -8.69
CA HIS A 63 1.16 -7.49 -9.53
C HIS A 63 1.68 -8.93 -9.48
N ARG A 64 1.03 -9.81 -8.70
CA ARG A 64 1.38 -11.23 -8.53
C ARG A 64 2.73 -11.51 -7.87
N GLU A 65 3.28 -10.50 -7.19
CA GLU A 65 4.43 -10.66 -6.29
C GLU A 65 4.00 -11.35 -4.98
N LEU A 66 2.71 -11.26 -4.64
CA LEU A 66 2.09 -12.01 -3.55
C LEU A 66 0.87 -12.79 -4.03
N THR A 67 0.64 -13.96 -3.43
CA THR A 67 -0.65 -14.64 -3.58
C THR A 67 -1.74 -13.91 -2.78
N LEU A 68 -3.01 -14.20 -3.07
CA LEU A 68 -4.12 -13.64 -2.28
C LEU A 68 -4.07 -14.09 -0.82
N ALA A 69 -3.61 -15.32 -0.55
CA ALA A 69 -3.48 -15.84 0.81
C ALA A 69 -2.38 -15.08 1.57
N ASP A 70 -1.19 -14.96 0.98
CA ASP A 70 -0.08 -14.22 1.60
C ASP A 70 -0.43 -12.76 1.88
N ALA A 71 -1.20 -12.14 0.97
CA ALA A 71 -1.66 -10.77 1.16
C ALA A 71 -2.60 -10.64 2.37
N HIS A 72 -3.54 -11.57 2.56
CA HIS A 72 -4.42 -11.58 3.72
C HIS A 72 -3.65 -11.82 5.03
N ASP A 73 -2.73 -12.79 5.03
CA ASP A 73 -1.92 -13.10 6.21
C ASP A 73 -1.08 -11.88 6.64
N ARG A 74 -0.50 -11.16 5.67
CA ARG A 74 0.25 -9.93 5.94
C ARG A 74 -0.64 -8.81 6.45
N LEU A 75 -1.82 -8.60 5.87
CA LEU A 75 -2.80 -7.62 6.37
C LEU A 75 -3.22 -7.94 7.81
N HIS A 76 -3.48 -9.22 8.10
CA HIS A 76 -3.81 -9.68 9.44
C HIS A 76 -2.68 -9.40 10.43
N ALA A 77 -1.42 -9.68 10.05
CA ALA A 77 -0.25 -9.47 10.90
C ALA A 77 -0.05 -7.99 11.29
N ILE A 78 -0.35 -7.05 10.39
CA ILE A 78 -0.17 -5.61 10.66
C ILE A 78 -1.41 -4.92 11.23
N ARG A 79 -2.55 -5.62 11.31
CA ARG A 79 -3.84 -5.03 11.69
C ARG A 79 -3.82 -4.35 13.06
N ALA A 80 -3.09 -4.90 14.03
CA ALA A 80 -3.03 -4.35 15.40
C ALA A 80 -2.27 -3.02 15.49
N ILE A 81 -1.40 -2.73 14.52
CA ILE A 81 -0.51 -1.56 14.50
C ILE A 81 -0.82 -0.60 13.36
N THR A 82 -1.93 -0.81 12.66
CA THR A 82 -2.32 -0.06 11.47
C THR A 82 -3.70 0.55 11.65
N ALA A 83 -3.91 1.77 11.16
CA ALA A 83 -5.22 2.40 11.23
C ALA A 83 -6.26 1.52 10.50
N ARG A 84 -7.33 1.16 11.23
CA ARG A 84 -8.36 0.22 10.79
C ARG A 84 -8.87 0.45 9.36
N GLN A 85 -9.12 1.72 9.02
CA GLN A 85 -9.60 2.13 7.69
C GLN A 85 -8.67 1.74 6.53
N PHE A 86 -7.35 1.69 6.75
CA PHE A 86 -6.40 1.34 5.70
C PHE A 86 -6.45 -0.17 5.45
N VAL A 87 -6.56 -0.95 6.53
CA VAL A 87 -6.76 -2.39 6.44
C VAL A 87 -8.07 -2.71 5.73
N GLU A 88 -9.18 -2.10 6.14
CA GLU A 88 -10.49 -2.30 5.51
C GLU A 88 -10.50 -1.91 4.02
N GLY A 89 -9.82 -0.80 3.67
CA GLY A 89 -9.67 -0.38 2.28
C GLY A 89 -8.91 -1.39 1.42
N ALA A 90 -7.79 -1.91 1.94
CA ALA A 90 -6.98 -2.92 1.26
C ALA A 90 -7.71 -4.27 1.15
N GLU A 91 -8.41 -4.71 2.20
CA GLU A 91 -9.25 -5.92 2.15
C GLU A 91 -10.31 -5.82 1.04
N ALA A 92 -11.02 -4.68 0.98
CA ALA A 92 -11.99 -4.43 -0.10
C ALA A 92 -11.35 -4.38 -1.49
N GLN A 93 -10.08 -4.00 -1.62
CA GLN A 93 -9.35 -4.10 -2.89
C GLN A 93 -9.01 -5.55 -3.23
N LEU A 94 -8.53 -6.35 -2.28
CA LEU A 94 -8.23 -7.76 -2.48
C LEU A 94 -9.48 -8.56 -2.88
N ASP A 95 -10.63 -8.27 -2.26
CA ASP A 95 -11.91 -8.88 -2.62
C ASP A 95 -12.33 -8.57 -4.06
N ARG A 96 -12.15 -7.31 -4.48
CA ARG A 96 -12.39 -6.90 -5.88
C ARG A 96 -11.48 -7.65 -6.84
N LEU A 97 -10.19 -7.75 -6.53
CA LEU A 97 -9.22 -8.50 -7.34
C LEU A 97 -9.59 -9.98 -7.45
N ARG A 98 -10.01 -10.61 -6.35
CA ARG A 98 -10.49 -11.99 -6.33
C ARG A 98 -11.71 -12.16 -7.24
N ALA A 99 -12.70 -11.27 -7.12
CA ALA A 99 -13.91 -11.33 -7.94
C ALA A 99 -13.61 -11.20 -9.43
N VAL A 100 -12.70 -10.30 -9.82
CA VAL A 100 -12.27 -10.12 -11.21
C VAL A 100 -11.57 -11.38 -11.75
N ARG A 101 -10.65 -11.95 -10.98
CA ARG A 101 -9.93 -13.18 -11.36
C ARG A 101 -10.88 -14.38 -11.51
N GLN A 102 -11.87 -14.50 -10.63
CA GLN A 102 -12.88 -15.56 -10.72
C GLN A 102 -13.71 -15.44 -12.01
N ARG A 103 -14.21 -14.24 -12.32
CA ARG A 103 -14.98 -14.00 -13.56
C ARG A 103 -14.18 -14.32 -14.82
N ALA A 104 -12.90 -13.94 -14.86
CA ALA A 104 -12.02 -14.26 -15.99
C ALA A 104 -11.84 -15.78 -16.17
N THR A 105 -11.74 -16.51 -15.06
CA THR A 105 -11.63 -17.97 -15.06
C THR A 105 -12.92 -18.62 -15.55
N ASP A 106 -14.08 -18.18 -15.06
CA ASP A 106 -15.39 -18.71 -15.44
C ASP A 106 -15.68 -18.47 -16.93
N LEU A 107 -15.35 -17.28 -17.45
CA LEU A 107 -15.47 -16.95 -18.87
C LEU A 107 -14.57 -17.85 -19.74
N SER A 108 -13.34 -18.08 -19.30
CA SER A 108 -12.40 -18.97 -20.00
C SER A 108 -12.92 -20.41 -20.05
N ARG A 109 -13.49 -20.89 -18.93
CA ARG A 109 -14.11 -22.23 -18.86
C ARG A 109 -15.30 -22.36 -19.79
N ARG A 110 -16.20 -21.36 -19.82
CA ARG A 110 -17.38 -21.35 -20.71
C ARG A 110 -16.99 -21.37 -22.19
N ARG A 111 -15.94 -20.62 -22.58
CA ARG A 111 -15.41 -20.66 -23.96
C ARG A 111 -14.88 -22.03 -24.33
N ALA A 112 -14.09 -22.66 -23.45
CA ALA A 112 -13.53 -23.99 -23.68
C ALA A 112 -14.60 -25.09 -23.79
N THR A 113 -15.71 -24.97 -23.06
CA THR A 113 -16.85 -25.89 -23.20
C THR A 113 -17.63 -25.65 -24.49
N ALA A 114 -17.82 -24.39 -24.90
CA ALA A 114 -18.53 -24.05 -26.13
C ALA A 114 -17.77 -24.50 -27.39
N SER A 115 -16.43 -24.43 -27.38
CA SER A 115 -15.58 -24.88 -28.50
C SER A 115 -15.42 -26.41 -28.62
N ARG A 116 -16.00 -27.19 -27.69
CA ARG A 116 -15.98 -28.66 -27.70
C ARG A 116 -17.32 -29.29 -28.09
N LEU A 117 -18.33 -28.46 -28.35
CA LEU A 117 -19.60 -28.92 -28.91
C LEU A 117 -19.42 -29.09 -30.43
N PRO A 118 -19.73 -30.28 -31.00
CA PRO A 118 -19.60 -30.56 -32.42
C PRO A 118 -20.60 -29.79 -33.29
#